data_AF-A0A966MI47-F1
#
_entry.id   AF-A0A966MI47-F1
#
_cell.length_a   1.000
_cell.length_b   1.000
_cell.length_c   1.000
_cell.angle_alpha   90.00
_cell.angle_beta   90.00
_cell.angle_gamma   90.00
#
_symmetry.space_group_name_H-M   'P 1'
#
loop_
_entity.id
_entity.type
_entity.pdbx_description
1 polymer ?
#
loop_
_entity_poly.entity_id
_entity_poly.type
_entity_poly.pdbx_seq_one_letter_code
_entity_poly.pdbx_strand_id
1 'polypeptide(L)' 'PMVLFANPAQIAEQVKGVLESFGTPHTNPSTTGPTHIFNLGHGISQYTPPEHVAALVEAVHNHSRRLRQTS' A
#
# COMPACT_ATOMS: atom_id res chain seq x y z
N PRO A 1 -11.69 -6.84 -4.62
CA PRO A 1 -10.23 -7.09 -4.61
C PRO A 1 -9.89 -8.45 -3.94
N MET A 2 -9.54 -9.44 -4.77
CA MET A 2 -9.31 -10.83 -4.33
C MET A 2 -8.09 -11.00 -3.41
N VAL A 3 -7.13 -10.07 -3.47
CA VAL A 3 -5.91 -10.12 -2.66
C VAL A 3 -6.18 -10.20 -1.15
N LEU A 4 -7.29 -9.64 -0.67
CA LEU A 4 -7.64 -9.65 0.75
C LEU A 4 -8.12 -11.02 1.26
N PHE A 5 -8.20 -12.04 0.40
CA PHE A 5 -8.44 -13.43 0.81
C PHE A 5 -7.13 -14.25 0.91
N ALA A 6 -6.00 -13.69 0.47
CA ALA A 6 -4.69 -14.31 0.66
C ALA A 6 -4.23 -14.19 2.11
N ASN A 7 -3.17 -14.91 2.48
CA ASN A 7 -2.59 -14.77 3.82
C ASN A 7 -1.93 -13.37 4.00
N PRO A 8 -1.74 -12.89 5.24
CA PRO A 8 -1.17 -11.56 5.50
C PRO A 8 0.19 -11.28 4.84
N ALA A 9 1.05 -12.30 4.73
CA ALA A 9 2.36 -12.15 4.07
C ALA A 9 2.21 -11.86 2.58
N GLN A 10 1.32 -12.58 1.90
CA GLN A 10 1.01 -12.35 0.48
C GLN A 10 0.36 -10.99 0.25
N ILE A 11 -0.54 -10.56 1.15
CA ILE A 11 -1.12 -9.20 1.09
C ILE A 11 -0.01 -8.15 1.15
N ALA A 12 0.96 -8.30 2.07
CA ALA A 12 2.07 -7.38 2.21
C ALA A 12 2.98 -7.35 0.96
N GLU A 13 3.26 -8.50 0.35
CA GLU A 13 4.02 -8.57 -0.91
C GLU A 13 3.31 -7.86 -2.06
N GLN A 14 2.00 -8.04 -2.20
CA GLN A 14 1.24 -7.35 -3.24
C GLN A 14 1.20 -5.83 -3.01
N VAL A 15 1.05 -5.38 -1.76
CA VAL A 15 1.14 -3.96 -1.40
C VAL A 15 2.50 -3.40 -1.78
N LYS A 16 3.59 -4.12 -1.45
CA LYS A 16 4.95 -3.74 -1.83
C LYS A 16 5.07 -3.58 -3.35
N GLY A 17 4.62 -4.57 -4.12
CA GLY A 17 4.66 -4.53 -5.58
C GLY A 17 3.94 -3.32 -6.18
N VAL A 18 2.75 -2.99 -5.68
CA VAL A 18 1.99 -1.81 -6.14
C VAL A 18 2.69 -0.49 -5.78
N LEU A 19 3.28 -0.39 -4.58
CA LEU A 19 4.00 0.80 -4.17
C LEU A 19 5.30 0.98 -4.96
N GLU A 20 6.05 -0.10 -5.20
CA GLU A 20 7.29 -0.09 -5.98
C GLU A 20 7.03 0.18 -7.47
N SER A 21 5.89 -0.27 -8.03
CA SER A 21 5.55 0.03 -9.42
C SER A 21 5.20 1.51 -9.65
N PHE A 22 4.69 2.21 -8.64
CA PHE A 22 4.54 3.66 -8.68
C PHE A 22 5.91 4.37 -8.56
N GLY A 23 6.79 3.84 -7.70
CA GLY A 23 8.13 4.36 -7.47
C GLY A 23 8.23 5.28 -6.25
N THR A 24 9.40 5.89 -6.07
CA THR A 24 9.70 6.76 -4.93
C THR A 24 8.82 8.02 -4.97
N PRO A 25 7.95 8.25 -3.96
CA PRO A 25 7.10 9.44 -3.93
C PRO A 25 7.91 10.72 -3.78
N HIS A 26 7.44 11.79 -4.39
CA HIS A 26 8.00 13.13 -4.18
C HIS A 26 7.83 13.59 -2.73
N THR A 27 8.90 14.15 -2.14
CA THR A 27 8.93 14.57 -0.72
C THR A 27 9.38 16.01 -0.50
N ASN A 28 9.93 16.70 -1.51
CA ASN A 28 10.43 18.06 -1.33
C ASN A 28 9.26 19.06 -1.20
N PRO A 29 9.13 19.77 -0.06
CA PRO A 29 8.01 20.69 0.17
C PRO A 29 8.10 21.99 -0.66
N SER A 30 9.25 22.30 -1.24
CA SER A 30 9.48 23.51 -2.05
C SER A 30 9.24 23.31 -3.54
N THR A 31 8.99 22.08 -4.00
CA THR A 31 8.75 21.77 -5.40
C THR A 31 7.54 20.85 -5.57
N THR A 32 6.97 20.82 -6.77
CA THR A 32 5.86 19.91 -7.10
C THR A 32 6.39 18.65 -7.76
N GLY A 33 5.83 17.50 -7.38
CA GLY A 33 6.18 16.21 -7.95
C GLY A 33 5.13 15.15 -7.62
N PRO A 34 5.25 13.95 -8.21
CA PRO A 34 4.23 12.91 -8.12
C PRO A 34 4.14 12.29 -6.72
N THR A 35 2.93 12.09 -6.24
CA THR A 35 2.62 11.39 -4.98
C THR A 35 1.54 10.33 -5.20
N HIS A 36 1.40 9.38 -4.28
CA HIS A 36 0.48 8.25 -4.43
C HIS A 36 -0.48 8.13 -3.24
N ILE A 37 -1.77 8.00 -3.54
CA ILE A 37 -2.80 7.56 -2.59
C ILE A 37 -3.11 6.10 -2.90
N PHE A 38 -2.69 5.20 -2.02
CA PHE A 38 -3.00 3.78 -2.16
C PHE A 38 -4.50 3.55 -1.91
N ASN A 39 -5.15 2.76 -2.77
CA ASN A 39 -6.52 2.31 -2.55
C ASN A 39 -6.78 0.99 -3.28
N LEU A 40 -7.91 0.36 -2.98
CA LEU A 40 -8.42 -0.78 -3.72
C LEU A 40 -9.20 -0.28 -4.96
N GLY A 41 -9.11 -1.01 -6.07
CA GLY A 41 -9.85 -0.66 -7.30
C GLY A 41 -11.39 -0.82 -7.22
N HIS A 42 -11.90 -1.31 -6.09
CA HIS A 42 -13.31 -1.59 -5.81
C HIS A 42 -13.47 -1.88 -4.31
N GLY A 43 -14.71 -1.82 -3.81
CA GLY A 43 -15.03 -2.00 -2.40
C GLY A 43 -14.57 -3.34 -1.79
N ILE A 44 -14.46 -3.35 -0.46
CA ILE A 44 -14.09 -4.54 0.32
C ILE A 44 -15.28 -5.49 0.38
N SER A 45 -15.01 -6.81 0.26
CA SER A 45 -16.05 -7.83 0.41
C SER A 45 -16.44 -7.97 1.88
N GLN A 46 -17.72 -8.18 2.17
CA GLN A 46 -18.20 -8.45 3.54
C GLN A 46 -17.60 -9.73 4.16
N TYR A 47 -17.06 -10.61 3.32
CA TYR A 47 -16.41 -11.86 3.75
C TYR A 47 -14.90 -11.70 4.00
N THR A 48 -14.35 -10.51 3.79
CA THR A 48 -12.94 -10.25 4.07
C THR A 48 -12.71 -10.26 5.58
N PRO A 49 -11.78 -11.11 6.09
CA PRO A 49 -11.41 -11.07 7.50
C PRO A 49 -10.86 -9.68 7.88
N PRO A 50 -11.35 -9.02 8.94
CA PRO A 50 -10.89 -7.69 9.32
C PRO A 50 -9.37 -7.60 9.54
N GLU A 51 -8.74 -8.66 10.05
CA GLU A 51 -7.30 -8.77 10.24
C GLU A 51 -6.51 -8.70 8.92
N HIS A 52 -7.10 -9.11 7.79
CA HIS A 52 -6.47 -8.97 6.48
C HIS A 52 -6.49 -7.51 5.99
N VAL A 53 -7.53 -6.75 6.35
CA VAL A 53 -7.57 -5.30 6.11
C VAL A 53 -6.54 -4.60 7.00
N ALA A 54 -6.38 -5.02 8.26
CA ALA A 54 -5.35 -4.49 9.13
C ALA A 54 -3.94 -4.76 8.56
N ALA A 55 -3.68 -5.99 8.08
CA ALA A 55 -2.42 -6.34 7.42
C ALA A 55 -2.14 -5.50 6.17
N LEU A 56 -3.16 -5.22 5.34
CA LEU A 56 -3.06 -4.32 4.19
C LEU A 56 -2.63 -2.91 4.63
N VAL A 57 -3.34 -2.33 5.60
CA VAL A 57 -3.10 -0.96 6.09
C VAL A 57 -1.71 -0.85 6.71
N GLU A 58 -1.31 -1.82 7.51
CA GLU A 58 0.02 -1.87 8.11
C GLU A 58 1.12 -1.94 7.04
N ALA A 59 0.96 -2.82 6.05
CA ALA A 59 1.91 -2.96 4.94
C ALA A 59 2.07 -1.65 4.16
N VAL A 60 0.95 -0.97 3.85
CA VAL A 60 0.95 0.32 3.13
C VAL A 60 1.72 1.36 3.95
N HIS A 61 1.35 1.55 5.21
CA HIS A 61 2.01 2.51 6.08
C HIS A 61 3.51 2.24 6.25
N ASN A 62 3.88 1.00 6.52
CA ASN A 62 5.27 0.62 6.77
C ASN A 62 6.14 0.78 5.52
N HIS A 63 5.67 0.32 4.36
CA HIS A 63 6.46 0.39 3.14
C HIS A 63 6.52 1.82 2.58
N SER A 64 5.40 2.56 2.57
CA SER A 64 5.41 3.96 2.12
C SER A 64 6.29 4.86 2.99
N ARG A 65 6.40 4.60 4.30
CA ARG A 65 7.38 5.31 5.17
C ARG A 65 8.81 5.06 4.73
N ARG A 66 9.18 3.80 4.44
CA ARG A 66 10.53 3.47 3.97
C ARG A 66 10.88 4.17 2.66
N LEU A 67 9.97 4.13 1.68
CA LEU A 67 10.20 4.82 0.39
C LEU A 67 10.49 6.31 0.56
N ARG A 68 9.81 6.97 1.51
CA ARG A 68 10.02 8.40 1.81
C ARG A 68 11.27 8.71 2.64
N GLN A 69 11.83 7.74 3.35
CA GLN A 69 13.10 7.90 4.09
C GLN A 69 14.32 7.74 3.20
N THR A 70 14.18 7.00 2.10
CA THR A 70 15.23 6.82 1.08
C THR A 70 15.19 7.88 -0.02
N SER A 71 14.28 8.87 0.10
CA SER A 71 14.07 9.97 -0.87
C SER A 71 14.91 11.20 -0.53
#